data_AF-A0A2I1HCL1-F1
#
_entry.id   AF-A0A2I1HCL1-F1
#
_cell.length_a   1.000
_cell.length_b   1.000
_cell.length_c   1.000
_cell.angle_alpha   90.00
_cell.angle_beta   90.00
_cell.angle_gamma   90.00
#
_symmetry.space_group_name_H-M   'P 1'
#
loop_
_entity.id
_entity.type
_entity.pdbx_description
1 polymer ?
#
loop_
_entity_poly.entity_id
_entity_poly.type
_entity_poly.pdbx_seq_one_letter_code
_entity_poly.pdbx_strand_id
1 'polypeptide(L)'
;MYLNGDGVEINHVKVFDLCKKLAEKEYLAGMNRLGYCYECGIGTDIDTQKAFELYQKGANLGNCKSQYNVALMYEFGKGIGKDLDLAIYWYKKSADQGDNYSKKRLILLIGINIAQYKLSKMYMDGKGVEKNNKKVYELSQKLAEKGYLPGLNRLGYCYDCGIGTNVNKKKAFESYQKAAKSGNIVAQYNIALMYEFGKGIEKDMSQAIYWYKKSAEQGDKYSKIKLKSLSNVLN
;
A
#
# COMPACT_ATOMS: atom_id res chain seq x y z
N MET A 1 32.90 23.79 -1.64
CA MET A 1 33.29 22.38 -1.42
C MET A 1 33.53 22.22 0.08
N TYR A 2 32.73 21.41 0.78
CA TYR A 2 32.94 21.06 2.21
C TYR A 2 32.49 19.62 2.47
N LEU A 3 32.80 18.71 1.54
CA LEU A 3 32.31 17.32 1.63
C LEU A 3 33.30 16.25 1.21
N ASN A 4 34.61 16.52 1.22
CA ASN A 4 35.60 15.45 1.18
C ASN A 4 36.87 15.88 1.93
N GLY A 5 37.19 15.19 3.02
CA GLY A 5 38.53 14.71 3.34
C GLY A 5 39.68 15.67 3.69
N ASP A 6 39.58 16.98 3.52
CA ASP A 6 40.72 17.87 3.78
C ASP A 6 40.66 18.47 5.19
N GLY A 7 41.14 17.72 6.19
CA GLY A 7 41.74 18.23 7.44
C GLY A 7 40.99 19.23 8.34
N VAL A 8 39.76 19.63 8.03
CA VAL A 8 38.97 20.57 8.81
C VAL A 8 37.97 19.79 9.65
N GLU A 9 38.11 19.89 10.97
CA GLU A 9 37.15 19.36 11.94
C GLU A 9 35.72 19.78 11.56
N ILE A 10 34.84 18.81 11.30
CA ILE A 10 33.47 19.08 10.88
C ILE A 10 32.74 19.73 12.07
N ASN A 11 32.58 21.05 12.01
CA ASN A 11 31.80 21.76 13.01
C ASN A 11 30.31 21.51 12.77
N HIS A 12 29.77 20.50 13.47
CA HIS A 12 28.38 20.07 13.35
C HIS A 12 27.37 21.20 13.65
N VAL A 13 27.70 22.15 14.53
CA VAL A 13 26.87 23.34 14.82
C VAL A 13 26.80 24.26 13.60
N LYS A 14 27.93 24.52 12.93
CA LYS A 14 27.95 25.33 11.69
C LYS A 14 27.17 24.66 10.56
N VAL A 15 27.23 23.33 10.46
CA VAL A 15 26.43 22.56 9.48
C VAL A 15 24.94 22.74 9.76
N PHE A 16 24.52 22.62 11.03
CA PHE A 16 23.14 22.83 11.46
C PHE A 16 22.65 24.24 11.12
N ASP A 17 23.40 25.27 11.51
CA ASP A 17 23.04 26.68 11.25
C ASP A 17 22.90 26.99 9.76
N LEU A 18 23.80 26.45 8.93
CA LEU A 18 23.72 26.62 7.49
C LEU A 18 22.48 25.92 6.91
N CYS A 19 22.20 24.69 7.34
CA CYS A 19 21.00 23.97 6.91
C CYS A 19 19.73 24.70 7.31
N LYS A 20 19.70 25.30 8.51
CA LYS A 20 18.60 26.13 9.00
C LYS A 20 18.34 27.33 8.10
N LYS A 21 19.38 28.13 7.81
CA LYS A 21 19.29 29.28 6.89
C LYS A 21 18.80 28.90 5.49
N LEU A 22 19.23 27.74 4.98
CA LEU A 22 18.79 27.24 3.67
C LEU A 22 17.34 26.76 3.69
N ALA A 23 16.91 26.11 4.76
CA ALA A 23 15.53 25.66 4.93
C ALA A 23 14.55 26.83 5.08
N GLU A 24 14.94 27.90 5.79
CA GLU A 24 14.17 29.15 5.91
C GLU A 24 13.93 29.84 4.56
N LYS A 25 14.89 29.75 3.63
CA LYS A 25 14.77 30.21 2.23
C LYS A 25 14.07 29.21 1.31
N GLU A 26 13.48 28.18 1.89
CA GLU A 26 12.78 27.10 1.22
C GLU A 26 13.59 26.30 0.18
N TYR A 27 14.92 26.29 0.31
CA TYR A 27 15.74 25.40 -0.51
C TYR A 27 15.50 23.95 -0.10
N LEU A 28 15.05 23.13 -1.06
CA LEU A 28 14.70 21.72 -0.84
C LEU A 28 15.85 20.91 -0.21
N ALA A 29 17.09 21.14 -0.67
CA ALA A 29 18.27 20.49 -0.12
C ALA A 29 18.54 20.93 1.33
N GLY A 30 18.25 22.19 1.67
CA GLY A 30 18.35 22.73 3.02
C GLY A 30 17.34 22.10 3.97
N MET A 31 16.07 22.03 3.56
CA MET A 31 15.02 21.35 4.34
C MET A 31 15.38 19.89 4.61
N ASN A 32 15.80 19.17 3.57
CA ASN A 32 16.18 17.76 3.70
C ASN A 32 17.37 17.58 4.65
N ARG A 33 18.40 18.43 4.54
CA ARG A 33 19.57 18.31 5.42
C ARG A 33 19.28 18.74 6.85
N LEU A 34 18.44 19.75 7.05
CA LEU A 34 18.02 20.16 8.39
C LEU A 34 17.22 19.05 9.06
N GLY A 35 16.30 18.40 8.32
CA GLY A 35 15.58 17.22 8.81
C GLY A 35 16.54 16.10 9.25
N TYR A 36 17.58 15.84 8.45
CA TYR A 36 18.62 14.87 8.81
C TYR A 36 19.42 15.27 10.05
N CYS A 37 19.69 16.56 10.24
CA CYS A 37 20.37 17.02 11.44
C CYS A 37 19.54 16.76 12.70
N TYR A 38 18.23 17.03 12.66
CA TYR A 38 17.33 16.70 13.76
C TYR A 38 17.14 15.18 13.96
N GLU A 39 17.14 14.38 12.89
CA GLU A 39 17.02 12.92 13.02
C GLU A 39 18.24 12.30 13.71
N CYS A 40 19.45 12.79 13.39
CA CYS A 40 20.71 12.23 13.88
C CYS A 40 21.36 13.00 15.04
N GLY A 41 20.78 14.13 15.46
CA GLY A 41 21.37 14.99 16.51
C GLY A 41 22.65 15.71 16.07
N ILE A 42 22.74 16.09 14.78
CA ILE A 42 23.92 16.75 14.23
C ILE A 42 23.84 18.25 14.53
N GLY A 43 24.63 18.72 15.51
CA GLY A 43 24.66 20.14 15.88
C GLY A 43 23.41 20.63 16.61
N THR A 44 22.53 19.72 17.01
CA THR A 44 21.28 19.93 17.76
C THR A 44 20.92 18.63 18.51
N ASP A 45 20.01 18.70 19.46
CA ASP A 45 19.41 17.49 20.04
C ASP A 45 18.56 16.73 19.00
N ILE A 46 18.43 15.41 19.21
CA ILE A 46 17.57 14.56 18.38
C ILE A 46 16.12 15.00 18.54
N ASP A 47 15.48 15.34 17.42
CA ASP A 47 14.08 15.73 17.34
C ASP A 47 13.42 15.08 16.13
N THR A 48 12.97 13.84 16.31
CA THR A 48 12.37 13.06 15.22
C THR A 48 11.06 13.66 14.71
N GLN A 49 10.34 14.44 15.52
CA GLN A 49 9.11 15.10 15.07
C GLN A 49 9.44 16.28 14.15
N LYS A 50 10.39 17.15 14.52
CA LYS A 50 10.85 18.23 13.62
C LYS A 50 11.49 17.69 12.35
N ALA A 51 12.23 16.59 12.45
CA ALA A 51 12.77 15.90 11.27
C ALA A 51 11.65 15.50 10.31
N PHE A 52 10.58 14.89 10.84
CA PHE A 52 9.39 14.52 10.05
C PHE A 52 8.76 15.72 9.36
N GLU A 53 8.49 16.80 10.10
CA GLU A 53 7.86 18.01 9.55
C GLU A 53 8.67 18.62 8.40
N LEU A 54 10.00 18.68 8.54
CA LEU A 54 10.90 19.20 7.51
C LEU A 54 10.96 18.30 6.27
N TYR A 55 11.09 16.99 6.46
CA TYR A 55 11.02 16.07 5.35
C TYR A 55 9.65 16.09 4.68
N GLN A 56 8.56 16.20 5.43
CA GLN A 56 7.20 16.26 4.90
C GLN A 56 6.99 17.52 4.07
N LYS A 57 7.48 18.68 4.55
CA LYS A 57 7.47 19.93 3.78
C LYS A 57 8.26 19.78 2.48
N GLY A 58 9.50 19.29 2.54
CA GLY A 58 10.32 19.07 1.35
C GLY A 58 9.72 18.06 0.36
N ALA A 59 9.10 16.99 0.87
CA ALA A 59 8.45 15.96 0.08
C ALA A 59 7.22 16.49 -0.68
N ASN A 60 6.43 17.34 -0.02
CA ASN A 60 5.28 18.04 -0.59
C ASN A 60 5.69 19.01 -1.70
N LEU A 61 6.87 19.63 -1.57
CA LEU A 61 7.47 20.46 -2.62
C LEU A 61 8.18 19.65 -3.73
N GLY A 62 8.04 18.32 -3.73
CA GLY A 62 8.56 17.44 -4.78
C GLY A 62 9.99 16.94 -4.56
N ASN A 63 10.65 17.26 -3.44
CA ASN A 63 12.03 16.82 -3.23
C ASN A 63 12.13 15.29 -3.11
N CYS A 64 12.82 14.67 -4.06
CA CYS A 64 12.97 13.22 -4.15
C CYS A 64 13.61 12.58 -2.89
N LYS A 65 14.59 13.23 -2.25
CA LYS A 65 15.24 12.72 -1.02
C LYS A 65 14.35 12.86 0.20
N SER A 66 13.62 13.96 0.32
CA SER A 66 12.66 14.14 1.39
C SER A 66 11.50 13.16 1.27
N GLN A 67 11.02 12.87 0.05
CA GLN A 67 10.02 11.82 -0.17
C GLN A 67 10.53 10.44 0.29
N TYR A 68 11.78 10.08 -0.01
CA TYR A 68 12.40 8.86 0.50
C TYR A 68 12.49 8.85 2.03
N ASN A 69 12.88 9.96 2.66
CA ASN A 69 13.02 10.04 4.11
C ASN A 69 11.67 9.98 4.83
N VAL A 70 10.64 10.68 4.34
CA VAL A 70 9.27 10.54 4.85
C VAL A 70 8.79 9.09 4.75
N ALA A 71 9.09 8.40 3.63
CA ALA A 71 8.73 7.00 3.46
C ALA A 71 9.38 6.10 4.52
N LEU A 72 10.67 6.31 4.83
CA LEU A 72 11.36 5.59 5.90
C LEU A 72 10.73 5.84 7.28
N MET A 73 10.35 7.09 7.57
CA MET A 73 9.73 7.43 8.86
C MET A 73 8.40 6.72 9.05
N TYR A 74 7.58 6.66 8.00
CA TYR A 74 6.34 5.87 8.00
C TYR A 74 6.59 4.35 8.06
N GLU A 75 7.62 3.83 7.38
CA GLU A 75 7.95 2.40 7.40
C GLU A 75 8.33 1.91 8.81
N PHE A 76 9.15 2.70 9.50
CA PHE A 76 9.71 2.35 10.81
C PHE A 76 8.98 2.97 12.01
N GLY A 77 8.07 3.92 11.79
CA GLY A 77 7.37 4.64 12.86
C GLY A 77 8.32 5.54 13.68
N LYS A 78 9.29 6.19 13.03
CA LYS A 78 10.23 7.09 13.72
C LYS A 78 9.58 8.46 13.92
N GLY A 79 9.33 8.87 15.17
CA GLY A 79 8.72 10.17 15.50
C GLY A 79 7.25 10.32 15.12
N ILE A 80 6.65 9.31 14.49
CA ILE A 80 5.26 9.24 14.04
C ILE A 80 4.76 7.79 14.10
N GLY A 81 3.44 7.60 13.94
CA GLY A 81 2.87 6.26 13.79
C GLY A 81 3.35 5.54 12.53
N LYS A 82 3.58 4.23 12.64
CA LYS A 82 3.92 3.38 11.49
C LYS A 82 2.73 3.30 10.53
N ASP A 83 2.96 3.56 9.25
CA ASP A 83 1.96 3.46 8.18
C ASP A 83 2.62 2.95 6.88
N LEU A 84 2.40 1.69 6.54
CA LEU A 84 3.04 1.10 5.36
C LEU A 84 2.45 1.59 4.04
N ASP A 85 1.19 2.04 4.02
CA ASP A 85 0.55 2.53 2.81
C ASP A 85 1.10 3.91 2.44
N LEU A 86 1.27 4.79 3.43
CA LEU A 86 1.96 6.07 3.25
C LEU A 86 3.44 5.88 2.94
N ALA A 87 4.12 4.89 3.54
CA ALA A 87 5.49 4.55 3.17
C ALA A 87 5.60 4.15 1.69
N ILE A 88 4.74 3.23 1.22
CA ILE A 88 4.69 2.80 -0.19
C ILE A 88 4.38 3.97 -1.12
N TYR A 89 3.44 4.85 -0.75
CA TYR A 89 3.09 6.04 -1.51
C TYR A 89 4.28 6.96 -1.74
N TRP A 90 5.01 7.29 -0.67
CA TRP A 90 6.17 8.18 -0.74
C TRP A 90 7.38 7.54 -1.41
N TYR A 91 7.63 6.24 -1.18
CA TYR A 91 8.63 5.48 -1.94
C TYR A 91 8.33 5.48 -3.43
N LYS A 92 7.06 5.29 -3.82
CA LYS A 92 6.67 5.33 -5.22
C LYS A 92 6.98 6.70 -5.84
N LYS A 93 6.55 7.80 -5.21
CA LYS A 93 6.85 9.16 -5.68
C LYS A 93 8.35 9.41 -5.87
N SER A 94 9.17 8.98 -4.91
CA SER A 94 10.63 9.11 -4.99
C SER A 94 11.23 8.20 -6.06
N ALA A 95 10.74 6.97 -6.19
CA ALA A 95 11.16 6.00 -7.21
C ALA A 95 10.84 6.45 -8.64
N ASP A 96 9.68 7.09 -8.84
CA ASP A 96 9.25 7.66 -10.13
C ASP A 96 10.17 8.80 -10.58
N GLN A 97 10.84 9.48 -9.63
CA GLN A 97 11.90 10.46 -9.88
C GLN A 97 13.30 9.85 -10.03
N GLY A 98 13.41 8.52 -10.05
CA GLY A 98 14.66 7.80 -10.28
C GLY A 98 15.43 7.37 -9.04
N ASP A 99 14.92 7.56 -7.81
CA ASP A 99 15.66 7.12 -6.61
C ASP A 99 15.71 5.58 -6.50
N ASN A 100 16.93 5.05 -6.57
CA ASN A 100 17.16 3.60 -6.57
C ASN A 100 16.94 2.96 -5.19
N TYR A 101 17.07 3.70 -4.09
CA TYR A 101 16.79 3.17 -2.75
C TYR A 101 15.28 3.00 -2.56
N SER A 102 14.51 3.99 -2.96
CA SER A 102 13.05 3.94 -3.00
C SER A 102 12.55 2.79 -3.88
N LYS A 103 13.10 2.60 -5.08
CA LYS A 103 12.77 1.43 -5.94
C LYS A 103 13.01 0.10 -5.23
N LYS A 104 14.19 -0.07 -4.61
CA LYS A 104 14.54 -1.30 -3.88
C LYS A 104 13.61 -1.54 -2.69
N ARG A 105 13.31 -0.50 -1.90
CA ARG A 105 12.40 -0.60 -0.75
C ARG A 105 10.97 -0.92 -1.18
N LEU A 106 10.47 -0.27 -2.23
CA LEU A 106 9.16 -0.55 -2.81
C LEU A 106 9.03 -2.03 -3.24
N ILE A 107 10.03 -2.56 -3.94
CA ILE A 107 10.08 -3.97 -4.35
C ILE A 107 10.04 -4.90 -3.13
N LEU A 108 10.81 -4.60 -2.07
CA LEU A 108 10.84 -5.42 -0.86
C LEU A 108 9.47 -5.45 -0.17
N LEU A 109 8.85 -4.29 0.03
CA LEU A 109 7.54 -4.17 0.69
C LEU A 109 6.45 -4.91 -0.09
N ILE A 110 6.41 -4.75 -1.41
CA ILE A 110 5.47 -5.47 -2.27
C ILE A 110 5.78 -6.97 -2.29
N GLY A 111 7.07 -7.35 -2.30
CA GLY A 111 7.53 -8.73 -2.29
C GLY A 111 7.07 -9.50 -1.06
N ILE A 112 7.09 -8.87 0.13
CA ILE A 112 6.58 -9.46 1.37
C ILE A 112 5.09 -9.80 1.22
N ASN A 113 4.28 -8.89 0.67
CA ASN A 113 2.85 -9.11 0.48
C ASN A 113 2.57 -10.25 -0.51
N ILE A 114 3.34 -10.31 -1.62
CA ILE A 114 3.27 -11.42 -2.58
C ILE A 114 3.64 -12.76 -1.93
N ALA A 115 4.70 -12.80 -1.13
CA ALA A 115 5.14 -14.02 -0.43
C ALA A 115 4.08 -14.50 0.58
N GLN A 116 3.54 -13.60 1.39
CA GLN A 116 2.44 -13.89 2.32
C GLN A 116 1.20 -14.40 1.59
N TYR A 117 0.87 -13.83 0.42
CA TYR A 117 -0.25 -14.29 -0.39
C TYR A 117 -0.01 -15.67 -1.00
N LYS A 118 1.21 -15.96 -1.46
CA LYS A 118 1.60 -17.30 -1.93
C LYS A 118 1.52 -18.33 -0.80
N LEU A 119 2.00 -17.98 0.39
CA LEU A 119 1.91 -18.85 1.57
C LEU A 119 0.44 -19.13 1.95
N SER A 120 -0.43 -18.12 1.88
CA SER A 120 -1.87 -18.29 2.07
C SER A 120 -2.45 -19.29 1.05
N LYS A 121 -2.08 -19.21 -0.23
CA LYS A 121 -2.46 -20.22 -1.24
C LYS A 121 -1.92 -21.61 -0.92
N MET A 122 -0.67 -21.72 -0.45
CA MET A 122 -0.08 -23.01 -0.06
C MET A 122 -0.85 -23.66 1.09
N TYR A 123 -1.23 -22.89 2.12
CA TYR A 123 -2.08 -23.38 3.21
C TYR A 123 -3.50 -23.76 2.77
N MET A 124 -4.02 -23.13 1.72
CA MET A 124 -5.32 -23.48 1.15
C MET A 124 -5.25 -24.80 0.34
N ASP A 125 -4.24 -24.93 -0.50
CA ASP A 125 -4.09 -26.07 -1.42
C ASP A 125 -3.42 -27.28 -0.76
N GLY A 126 -2.67 -27.10 0.33
CA GLY A 126 -1.85 -28.14 0.97
C GLY A 126 -0.52 -28.40 0.25
N LYS A 127 -0.02 -27.43 -0.54
CA LYS A 127 1.20 -27.61 -1.34
C LYS A 127 2.43 -27.24 -0.52
N GLY A 128 3.22 -28.24 -0.13
CA GLY A 128 4.46 -28.06 0.64
C GLY A 128 4.26 -27.67 2.12
N VAL A 129 3.01 -27.51 2.55
CA VAL A 129 2.59 -27.32 3.95
C VAL A 129 1.25 -28.03 4.15
N GLU A 130 0.96 -28.47 5.37
CA GLU A 130 -0.36 -29.01 5.71
C GLU A 130 -1.46 -27.96 5.48
N LYS A 131 -2.62 -28.39 4.99
CA LYS A 131 -3.78 -27.51 4.81
C LYS A 131 -4.15 -26.85 6.13
N ASN A 132 -4.34 -25.53 6.11
CA ASN A 132 -4.69 -24.79 7.32
C ASN A 132 -5.56 -23.57 7.02
N ASN A 133 -6.87 -23.76 7.09
CA ASN A 133 -7.85 -22.71 6.80
C ASN A 133 -7.74 -21.51 7.75
N LYS A 134 -7.39 -21.72 9.02
CA LYS A 134 -7.21 -20.63 9.99
C LYS A 134 -6.05 -19.73 9.58
N LYS A 135 -4.92 -20.30 9.17
CA LYS A 135 -3.76 -19.54 8.65
C LYS A 135 -4.08 -18.83 7.32
N VAL A 136 -4.91 -19.42 6.46
CA VAL A 136 -5.42 -18.73 5.26
C VAL A 136 -6.14 -17.45 5.66
N TYR A 137 -7.07 -17.54 6.61
CA TYR A 137 -7.84 -16.39 7.10
C TYR A 137 -6.95 -15.31 7.72
N GLU A 138 -6.07 -15.67 8.66
CA GLU A 138 -5.18 -14.74 9.34
C GLU A 138 -4.24 -14.00 8.39
N LEU A 139 -3.64 -14.70 7.41
CA LEU A 139 -2.79 -14.07 6.39
C LEU A 139 -3.60 -13.13 5.49
N SER A 140 -4.84 -13.49 5.18
CA SER A 140 -5.72 -12.67 4.34
C SER A 140 -6.16 -11.40 5.07
N GLN A 141 -6.44 -11.47 6.37
CA GLN A 141 -6.70 -10.29 7.20
C GLN A 141 -5.50 -9.35 7.21
N LYS A 142 -4.31 -9.86 7.52
CA LYS A 142 -3.06 -9.07 7.54
C LYS A 142 -2.77 -8.40 6.20
N LEU A 143 -3.03 -9.09 5.08
CA LEU A 143 -2.84 -8.51 3.75
C LEU A 143 -3.92 -7.47 3.40
N ALA A 144 -5.15 -7.71 3.83
CA ALA A 144 -6.27 -6.79 3.62
C ALA A 144 -6.11 -5.49 4.41
N GLU A 145 -5.59 -5.56 5.64
CA GLU A 145 -5.26 -4.41 6.48
C GLU A 145 -4.22 -3.48 5.83
N LYS A 146 -3.29 -4.06 5.05
CA LYS A 146 -2.27 -3.33 4.26
C LYS A 146 -2.75 -2.92 2.86
N GLY A 147 -4.06 -2.93 2.61
CA GLY A 147 -4.64 -2.59 1.30
C GLY A 147 -4.23 -3.49 0.13
N TYR A 148 -3.59 -4.65 0.35
CA TYR A 148 -3.11 -5.51 -0.74
C TYR A 148 -4.30 -6.17 -1.44
N LEU A 149 -4.58 -5.79 -2.69
CA LEU A 149 -5.80 -6.17 -3.40
C LEU A 149 -6.06 -7.68 -3.47
N PRO A 150 -5.07 -8.55 -3.78
CA PRO A 150 -5.27 -10.00 -3.73
C PRO A 150 -5.60 -10.51 -2.31
N GLY A 151 -5.07 -9.85 -1.27
CA GLY A 151 -5.40 -10.11 0.12
C GLY A 151 -6.83 -9.73 0.48
N LEU A 152 -7.27 -8.52 0.10
CA LEU A 152 -8.68 -8.09 0.24
C LEU A 152 -9.65 -9.06 -0.44
N ASN A 153 -9.35 -9.47 -1.68
CA ASN A 153 -10.16 -10.46 -2.40
C ASN A 153 -10.15 -11.83 -1.70
N ARG A 154 -9.00 -12.28 -1.18
CA ARG A 154 -8.92 -13.54 -0.42
C ARG A 154 -9.71 -13.47 0.88
N LEU A 155 -9.67 -12.34 1.59
CA LEU A 155 -10.46 -12.13 2.80
C LEU A 155 -11.96 -12.18 2.51
N GLY A 156 -12.39 -11.54 1.40
CA GLY A 156 -13.76 -11.66 0.92
C GLY A 156 -14.17 -13.11 0.68
N TYR A 157 -13.29 -13.89 0.04
CA TYR A 157 -13.51 -15.32 -0.20
C TYR A 157 -13.56 -16.14 1.10
N CYS A 158 -12.71 -15.84 2.08
CA CYS A 158 -12.78 -16.49 3.39
C CYS A 158 -14.12 -16.28 4.07
N TYR A 159 -14.66 -15.06 4.06
CA TYR A 159 -15.99 -14.79 4.60
C TYR A 159 -17.12 -15.40 3.76
N ASP A 160 -17.00 -15.42 2.44
CA ASP A 160 -18.02 -15.97 1.56
C ASP A 160 -18.15 -17.49 1.75
N CYS A 161 -17.03 -18.20 1.82
CA CYS A 161 -16.99 -19.67 1.91
C CYS A 161 -16.80 -20.22 3.32
N GLY A 162 -16.58 -19.37 4.34
CA GLY A 162 -16.31 -19.82 5.71
C GLY A 162 -14.92 -20.47 5.87
N ILE A 163 -13.92 -19.99 5.14
CA ILE A 163 -12.56 -20.54 5.22
C ILE A 163 -11.83 -19.92 6.41
N GLY A 164 -11.67 -20.70 7.49
CA GLY A 164 -10.95 -20.29 8.69
C GLY A 164 -11.70 -19.28 9.56
N THR A 165 -12.94 -18.97 9.19
CA THR A 165 -13.88 -18.08 9.87
C THR A 165 -15.30 -18.53 9.57
N ASN A 166 -16.29 -17.95 10.23
CA ASN A 166 -17.70 -18.24 9.92
C ASN A 166 -18.13 -17.54 8.62
N VAL A 167 -19.06 -18.14 7.90
CA VAL A 167 -19.67 -17.53 6.71
C VAL A 167 -20.29 -16.19 7.10
N ASN A 168 -19.91 -15.13 6.39
CA ASN A 168 -20.46 -13.79 6.58
C ASN A 168 -20.53 -13.06 5.24
N LYS A 169 -21.67 -13.17 4.55
CA LYS A 169 -21.84 -12.58 3.22
C LYS A 169 -21.72 -11.05 3.21
N LYS A 170 -22.13 -10.37 4.29
CA LYS A 170 -21.99 -8.91 4.39
C LYS A 170 -20.51 -8.48 4.46
N LYS A 171 -19.70 -9.13 5.30
CA LYS A 171 -18.25 -8.88 5.37
C LYS A 171 -17.52 -9.27 4.08
N ALA A 172 -17.99 -10.33 3.41
CA ALA A 172 -17.49 -10.71 2.09
C ALA A 172 -17.72 -9.57 1.08
N PHE A 173 -18.95 -9.05 1.03
CA PHE A 173 -19.32 -7.93 0.16
C PHE A 173 -18.45 -6.71 0.40
N GLU A 174 -18.28 -6.29 1.66
CA GLU A 174 -17.45 -5.15 2.04
C GLU A 174 -15.99 -5.31 1.56
N SER A 175 -15.43 -6.52 1.72
CA SER A 175 -14.06 -6.83 1.30
C SER A 175 -13.90 -6.82 -0.22
N TYR A 176 -14.81 -7.48 -0.94
CA TYR A 176 -14.82 -7.47 -2.40
C TYR A 176 -15.06 -6.07 -2.96
N GLN A 177 -15.95 -5.27 -2.35
CA GLN A 177 -16.23 -3.91 -2.81
C GLN A 177 -14.99 -3.02 -2.73
N LYS A 178 -14.23 -3.07 -1.63
CA LYS A 178 -12.97 -2.33 -1.49
C LYS A 178 -11.95 -2.72 -2.56
N ALA A 179 -11.79 -4.03 -2.82
CA ALA A 179 -10.88 -4.52 -3.84
C ALA A 179 -11.34 -4.16 -5.26
N ALA A 180 -12.64 -4.27 -5.54
CA ALA A 180 -13.24 -4.01 -6.84
C ALA A 180 -13.16 -2.54 -7.25
N LYS A 181 -13.43 -1.62 -6.32
CA LYS A 181 -13.24 -0.16 -6.49
C LYS A 181 -11.79 0.21 -6.80
N SER A 182 -10.85 -0.59 -6.30
CA SER A 182 -9.41 -0.42 -6.53
C SER A 182 -8.88 -1.20 -7.75
N GLY A 183 -9.76 -1.72 -8.60
CA GLY A 183 -9.39 -2.35 -9.88
C GLY A 183 -9.09 -3.85 -9.81
N ASN A 184 -9.40 -4.56 -8.72
CA ASN A 184 -9.21 -6.01 -8.68
C ASN A 184 -10.24 -6.73 -9.55
N ILE A 185 -9.78 -7.30 -10.67
CA ILE A 185 -10.62 -7.96 -11.70
C ILE A 185 -11.50 -9.09 -11.10
N VAL A 186 -10.92 -9.93 -10.23
CA VAL A 186 -11.62 -11.07 -9.63
C VAL A 186 -12.67 -10.58 -8.62
N ALA A 187 -12.36 -9.56 -7.83
CA ALA A 187 -13.31 -8.98 -6.89
C ALA A 187 -14.48 -8.29 -7.59
N GLN A 188 -14.25 -7.66 -8.75
CA GLN A 188 -15.32 -7.08 -9.58
C GLN A 188 -16.29 -8.16 -10.09
N TYR A 189 -15.78 -9.33 -10.50
CA TYR A 189 -16.63 -10.47 -10.84
C TYR A 189 -17.42 -10.97 -9.61
N ASN A 190 -16.75 -11.12 -8.46
CA ASN A 190 -17.39 -11.61 -7.24
C ASN A 190 -18.49 -10.67 -6.73
N ILE A 191 -18.26 -9.35 -6.72
CA ILE A 191 -19.31 -8.40 -6.30
C ILE A 191 -20.48 -8.37 -7.29
N ALA A 192 -20.22 -8.57 -8.59
CA ALA A 192 -21.29 -8.72 -9.58
C ALA A 192 -22.19 -9.93 -9.28
N LEU A 193 -21.59 -11.08 -8.94
CA LEU A 193 -22.33 -12.27 -8.49
C LEU A 193 -23.15 -11.99 -7.21
N MET A 194 -22.59 -11.21 -6.28
CA MET A 194 -23.31 -10.91 -5.04
C MET A 194 -24.55 -10.05 -5.29
N TYR A 195 -24.44 -9.07 -6.19
CA TYR A 195 -25.59 -8.28 -6.63
C TYR A 195 -26.59 -9.10 -7.47
N GLU A 196 -26.14 -9.99 -8.37
CA GLU A 196 -27.01 -10.85 -9.19
C GLU A 196 -27.90 -11.76 -8.32
N PHE A 197 -27.33 -12.31 -7.26
CA PHE A 197 -27.99 -13.31 -6.42
C PHE A 197 -28.46 -12.77 -5.05
N GLY A 198 -28.26 -11.48 -4.76
CA GLY A 198 -28.59 -10.91 -3.44
C GLY A 198 -27.84 -11.55 -2.27
N LYS A 199 -26.56 -11.92 -2.46
CA LYS A 199 -25.77 -12.62 -1.43
C LYS A 199 -25.23 -11.62 -0.42
N GLY A 200 -25.90 -11.47 0.72
CA GLY A 200 -25.46 -10.58 1.81
C GLY A 200 -25.64 -9.08 1.52
N ILE A 201 -26.31 -8.76 0.43
CA ILE A 201 -26.75 -7.43 0.01
C ILE A 201 -28.06 -7.61 -0.77
N GLU A 202 -28.83 -6.54 -0.94
CA GLU A 202 -30.01 -6.55 -1.81
C GLU A 202 -29.61 -6.89 -3.25
N LYS A 203 -30.47 -7.67 -3.91
CA LYS A 203 -30.29 -8.02 -5.33
C LYS A 203 -30.44 -6.76 -6.18
N ASP A 204 -29.46 -6.49 -7.04
CA ASP A 204 -29.49 -5.36 -7.97
C ASP A 204 -28.83 -5.77 -9.30
N MET A 205 -29.66 -6.02 -10.31
CA MET A 205 -29.16 -6.46 -11.62
C MET A 205 -28.40 -5.35 -12.37
N SER A 206 -28.73 -4.08 -12.14
CA SER A 206 -28.03 -2.95 -12.74
C SER A 206 -26.60 -2.86 -12.21
N GLN A 207 -26.41 -3.01 -10.90
CA GLN A 207 -25.09 -3.09 -10.29
C GLN A 207 -24.33 -4.35 -10.73
N ALA A 208 -24.99 -5.50 -10.82
CA ALA A 208 -24.38 -6.72 -11.31
C ALA A 208 -23.82 -6.54 -12.74
N ILE A 209 -24.62 -5.98 -13.65
CA ILE A 209 -24.19 -5.70 -15.04
C ILE A 209 -23.04 -4.69 -15.06
N TYR A 210 -23.11 -3.63 -14.25
CA TYR A 210 -22.02 -2.64 -14.13
C TYR A 210 -20.68 -3.30 -13.76
N TRP A 211 -20.67 -4.12 -12.72
CA TRP A 211 -19.45 -4.76 -12.25
C TRP A 211 -18.95 -5.86 -13.18
N TYR A 212 -19.85 -6.63 -13.80
CA TYR A 212 -19.47 -7.57 -14.86
C TYR A 212 -18.81 -6.86 -16.05
N LYS A 213 -19.34 -5.71 -16.49
CA LYS A 213 -18.71 -4.92 -17.57
C LYS A 213 -17.30 -4.49 -17.19
N LYS A 214 -17.11 -3.92 -15.99
CA LYS A 214 -15.79 -3.51 -15.49
C LYS A 214 -14.76 -4.65 -15.45
N SER A 215 -15.18 -5.84 -15.03
CA SER A 215 -14.31 -7.02 -15.00
C SER A 215 -14.01 -7.56 -16.41
N ALA A 216 -15.03 -7.60 -17.28
CA ALA A 216 -14.92 -8.04 -18.67
C ALA A 216 -14.02 -7.13 -19.53
N GLU A 217 -14.10 -5.80 -19.34
CA GLU A 217 -13.24 -4.80 -19.99
C GLU A 217 -11.75 -5.04 -19.69
N GLN A 218 -11.45 -5.55 -18.50
CA GLN A 218 -10.10 -5.92 -18.07
C GLN A 218 -9.71 -7.37 -18.43
N GLY A 219 -10.55 -8.07 -19.19
CA GLY A 219 -10.24 -9.38 -19.76
C GLY A 219 -10.80 -10.59 -19.02
N ASP A 220 -11.62 -10.41 -17.98
CA ASP A 220 -12.23 -11.55 -17.28
C ASP A 220 -13.20 -12.32 -18.19
N LYS A 221 -12.89 -13.59 -18.43
CA LYS A 221 -13.67 -14.44 -19.35
C LYS A 221 -15.04 -14.80 -18.79
N TYR A 222 -15.13 -15.01 -17.47
CA TYR A 222 -16.39 -15.39 -16.82
C TYR A 222 -17.41 -14.25 -16.87
N SER A 223 -16.97 -13.01 -16.66
CA SER A 223 -17.78 -11.81 -16.80
C SER A 223 -18.28 -11.62 -18.23
N LYS A 224 -17.42 -11.85 -19.25
CA LYS A 224 -17.85 -11.81 -20.66
C LYS A 224 -18.95 -12.83 -20.96
N ILE A 225 -18.78 -14.06 -20.49
CA ILE A 225 -19.79 -15.13 -20.64
C ILE A 225 -21.09 -14.74 -19.93
N LYS A 226 -21.00 -14.21 -18.70
CA LYS A 226 -22.15 -13.75 -17.94
C LYS A 226 -22.91 -12.64 -18.65
N LEU A 227 -22.22 -11.61 -19.15
CA LEU A 227 -22.86 -10.53 -19.91
C LEU A 227 -23.58 -11.04 -21.16
N LYS A 228 -22.98 -11.99 -21.90
CA LYS A 228 -23.62 -12.61 -23.06
C LYS A 228 -24.88 -13.39 -22.68
N SER A 229 -24.85 -14.10 -21.55
CA SER A 229 -26.05 -14.79 -21.06
C SER A 229 -27.16 -13.82 -20.66
N LEU A 230 -26.81 -12.69 -20.04
CA LEU A 230 -27.78 -11.66 -19.64
C LEU A 230 -28.39 -10.93 -20.83
N SER A 231 -27.61 -10.66 -21.89
CA SER A 231 -28.14 -10.04 -23.11
C SER A 231 -29.12 -10.94 -23.86
N ASN A 232 -28.96 -12.26 -23.76
CA ASN A 232 -29.84 -13.23 -24.42
C ASN A 232 -31.17 -13.45 -23.67
N VAL A 233 -31.29 -12.98 -22.42
CA VAL A 233 -32.51 -13.10 -21.61
C VAL A 233 -33.36 -11.83 -21.66
N LEU A 234 -32.80 -10.72 -22.16
CA LEU A 234 -33.44 -9.41 -22.25
C LEU A 234 -33.95 -9.07 -23.66
N ASN A 235 -33.72 -9.94 -24.64
CA ASN A 235 -34.24 -9.87 -26.01
C ASN A 235 -35.24 -11.02 -26.24
#